data_AF-A0A7J9WH41-F1
#
_entry.id   AF-A0A7J9WH41-F1
#
_cell.length_a   1.000
_cell.length_b   1.000
_cell.length_c   1.000
_cell.angle_alpha   90.00
_cell.angle_beta   90.00
_cell.angle_gamma   90.00
#
_symmetry.space_group_name_H-M   'P 1'
#
loop_
_entity.id
_entity.type
_entity.pdbx_description
1 polymer ?
#
loop_
_entity_poly.entity_id
_entity_poly.type
_entity_poly.pdbx_seq_one_letter_code
_entity_poly.pdbx_strand_id
1 'polypeptide(L)'
;RLISRLRVHEQPVPMRYDEIASASPVMRSAEDELLLGVEHGDLGAALGSLSPQLRAVIQATVIDGLTSREAARLLGIPHGTAKSRLRRAKTHLRDHLMPIQQGGQP
;
A
#
# COMPACT_ATOMS: atom_id res chain seq x y z
N ARG A 1 -12.29 5.76 0.62
CA ARG A 1 -11.28 4.82 0.06
C ARG A 1 -9.91 5.27 0.55
N LEU A 2 -8.90 4.42 0.73
CA LEU A 2 -7.53 4.70 1.21
C LEU A 2 -7.06 6.12 0.89
N ILE A 3 -7.27 6.50 -0.36
CA ILE A 3 -6.88 7.79 -0.93
C ILE A 3 -7.78 8.96 -0.51
N SER A 4 -9.06 8.73 -0.25
CA SER A 4 -9.96 9.73 0.32
C SER A 4 -9.50 10.22 1.71
N ARG A 5 -8.70 9.43 2.43
CA ARG A 5 -8.22 9.76 3.79
C ARG A 5 -6.82 10.36 3.80
N LEU A 6 -5.94 9.92 2.90
CA LEU A 6 -4.66 10.59 2.69
C LEU A 6 -4.86 12.06 2.26
N ARG A 7 -5.98 12.38 1.58
CA ARG A 7 -6.36 13.74 1.16
C ARG A 7 -6.84 14.72 2.24
N VAL A 8 -7.25 14.26 3.42
CA VAL A 8 -7.73 15.18 4.48
C VAL A 8 -6.57 15.68 5.35
N HIS A 9 -5.48 14.92 5.43
CA HIS A 9 -4.33 15.21 6.29
C HIS A 9 -3.29 16.17 5.68
N GLU A 10 -3.38 16.45 4.37
CA GLU A 10 -2.47 17.35 3.63
C GLU A 10 -3.17 18.67 3.23
N GLN A 11 -3.99 19.25 4.10
CA GLN A 11 -4.33 20.67 3.97
C GLN A 11 -3.28 21.46 4.76
N PRO A 12 -2.20 21.96 4.16
CA PRO A 12 -1.29 22.85 4.86
C PRO A 12 -2.08 24.08 5.28
N VAL A 13 -2.24 24.28 6.59
CA VAL A 13 -2.69 25.55 7.14
C VAL A 13 -1.71 26.61 6.61
N PRO A 14 -2.16 27.69 5.96
CA PRO A 14 -1.24 28.73 5.51
C PRO A 14 -0.58 29.36 6.74
N MET A 15 0.63 28.88 7.04
CA MET A 15 1.51 29.39 8.08
C MET A 15 2.12 30.70 7.59
N ARG A 16 2.36 31.67 8.48
CA ARG A 16 2.84 33.00 8.08
C ARG A 16 4.27 32.86 7.55
N TYR A 17 4.62 33.61 6.50
CA TYR A 17 5.94 33.50 5.83
C TYR A 17 7.13 33.67 6.79
N ASP A 18 6.97 34.46 7.86
CA ASP A 18 8.00 34.69 8.87
C ASP A 18 8.33 33.44 9.70
N GLU A 19 7.40 32.48 9.81
CA GLU A 19 7.62 31.20 10.51
C GLU A 19 8.39 30.20 9.63
N ILE A 20 8.16 30.24 8.31
CA ILE A 20 8.72 29.34 7.31
C ILE A 20 10.21 29.65 7.04
N ALA A 21 10.63 30.90 7.15
CA ALA A 21 12.04 31.27 6.97
C ALA A 21 12.98 30.64 8.03
N SER A 22 12.43 30.17 9.16
CA SER A 22 13.17 29.38 10.17
C SER A 22 13.03 27.86 9.97
N ALA A 23 12.10 27.42 9.12
CA ALA A 23 11.84 26.02 8.82
C ALA A 23 12.60 25.62 7.55
N SER A 24 13.79 25.04 7.75
CA SER A 24 14.56 24.35 6.72
C SER A 24 13.65 23.44 5.86
N PRO A 25 13.91 23.29 4.54
CA PRO A 25 13.12 22.36 3.73
C PRO A 25 13.18 20.98 4.37
N VAL A 26 12.02 20.34 4.54
CA VAL A 26 11.89 18.97 5.02
C VAL A 26 12.42 18.03 3.93
N MET A 27 13.73 18.07 3.66
CA MET A 27 14.43 16.96 3.04
C MET A 27 14.50 15.88 4.13
N ARG A 28 13.71 14.81 3.93
CA ARG A 28 13.77 13.63 4.78
C ARG A 28 15.21 13.16 4.87
N SER A 29 15.64 12.82 6.08
CA SER A 29 17.00 12.31 6.29
C SER A 29 17.19 11.00 5.52
N ALA A 30 18.43 10.72 5.09
CA ALA A 30 18.78 9.39 4.59
C ALA A 30 18.44 8.28 5.59
N GLU A 31 18.46 8.60 6.89
CA GLU A 31 18.04 7.71 7.97
C GLU A 31 16.52 7.49 7.99
N ASP A 32 15.70 8.52 7.69
CA ASP A 32 14.24 8.37 7.56
C ASP A 32 13.87 7.52 6.34
N GLU A 33 14.62 7.69 5.25
CA GLU A 33 14.41 6.93 4.01
C GLU A 33 14.81 5.45 4.20
N LEU A 34 15.89 5.19 4.95
CA LEU A 34 16.28 3.85 5.39
C LEU A 34 15.26 3.24 6.37
N LEU A 35 14.75 4.00 7.35
CA LEU A 35 13.75 3.51 8.30
C LEU A 35 12.45 3.10 7.60
N LEU A 36 11.98 3.89 6.62
CA LEU A 36 10.82 3.54 5.78
C LEU A 36 11.07 2.26 4.97
N GLY A 37 12.28 2.10 4.44
CA GLY A 37 12.72 0.87 3.77
C GLY A 37 12.76 -0.35 4.69
N VAL A 38 13.01 -0.16 5.99
CA VAL A 38 13.05 -1.24 7.00
C VAL A 38 11.65 -1.56 7.54
N GLU A 39 10.79 -0.56 7.79
CA GLU A 39 9.41 -0.77 8.26
C GLU A 39 8.48 -1.32 7.17
N HIS A 40 8.69 -0.96 5.89
CA HIS A 40 7.87 -1.41 4.76
C HIS A 40 8.59 -2.40 3.83
N GLY A 41 9.82 -2.82 4.13
CA GLY A 41 10.69 -3.49 3.16
C GLY A 41 10.07 -4.70 2.46
N ASP A 42 9.51 -5.62 3.24
CA ASP A 42 8.94 -6.85 2.69
C ASP A 42 7.51 -6.65 2.14
N LEU A 43 6.67 -5.88 2.85
CA LEU A 43 5.29 -5.62 2.43
C LEU A 43 5.20 -4.71 1.20
N GLY A 44 6.00 -3.64 1.17
CA GLY A 44 6.12 -2.72 0.04
C GLY A 44 6.66 -3.41 -1.20
N ALA A 45 7.70 -4.26 -1.04
CA ALA A 45 8.20 -5.09 -2.13
C ALA A 45 7.16 -6.11 -2.61
N ALA A 46 6.47 -6.80 -1.70
CA ALA A 46 5.41 -7.75 -2.04
C ALA A 46 4.24 -7.07 -2.77
N LEU A 47 3.77 -5.91 -2.30
CA LEU A 47 2.74 -5.13 -2.99
C LEU A 47 3.24 -4.59 -4.34
N GLY A 48 4.53 -4.24 -4.44
CA GLY A 48 5.20 -3.83 -5.67
C GLY A 48 5.24 -4.94 -6.73
N SER A 49 5.48 -6.18 -6.30
CA SER A 49 5.57 -7.37 -7.16
C SER A 49 4.23 -7.79 -7.80
N LEU A 50 3.09 -7.36 -7.23
CA LEU A 50 1.79 -7.63 -7.82
C LEU A 50 1.60 -6.93 -9.17
N SER A 51 0.96 -7.62 -10.11
CA SER A 51 0.48 -6.97 -11.33
C SER A 51 -0.49 -5.82 -10.98
N PRO A 52 -0.58 -4.76 -11.80
CA PRO A 52 -1.47 -3.64 -11.52
C PRO A 52 -2.93 -4.04 -11.26
N GLN A 53 -3.42 -5.05 -11.98
CA GLN A 53 -4.80 -5.55 -11.84
C GLN A 53 -5.02 -6.30 -10.53
N LEU A 54 -3.99 -7.00 -10.03
CA LEU A 54 -4.02 -7.70 -8.74
C LEU A 54 -3.91 -6.70 -7.58
N ARG A 55 -3.00 -5.74 -7.69
CA ARG A 55 -2.83 -4.65 -6.73
C ARG A 55 -4.11 -3.82 -6.60
N ALA A 56 -4.78 -3.50 -7.71
CA ALA A 56 -6.03 -2.72 -7.70
C ALA A 56 -7.16 -3.40 -6.91
N VAL A 57 -7.36 -4.72 -7.06
CA VAL A 57 -8.38 -5.42 -6.26
C VAL A 57 -7.98 -5.54 -4.79
N ILE A 58 -6.70 -5.73 -4.48
CA ILE A 58 -6.22 -5.73 -3.09
C ILE A 58 -6.42 -4.35 -2.46
N GLN A 59 -6.04 -3.27 -3.14
CA GLN A 59 -6.23 -1.92 -2.65
C GLN A 59 -7.71 -1.60 -2.42
N ALA A 60 -8.57 -1.94 -3.38
CA ALA A 60 -10.01 -1.75 -3.28
C ALA A 60 -10.64 -2.56 -2.13
N THR A 61 -10.14 -3.74 -1.80
CA THR A 61 -10.78 -4.58 -0.78
C THR A 61 -10.15 -4.45 0.60
N VAL A 62 -8.82 -4.53 0.66
CA VAL A 62 -8.06 -4.52 1.92
C VAL A 62 -7.91 -3.11 2.45
N ILE A 63 -7.68 -2.13 1.56
CA ILE A 63 -7.38 -0.77 2.00
C ILE A 63 -8.59 0.16 1.91
N ASP A 64 -9.39 0.01 0.86
CA ASP A 64 -10.64 0.76 0.72
C ASP A 64 -11.83 0.10 1.43
N GLY A 65 -11.67 -1.13 1.93
CA GLY A 65 -12.68 -1.86 2.70
C GLY A 65 -13.87 -2.35 1.88
N LEU A 66 -13.77 -2.37 0.56
CA LEU A 66 -14.89 -2.78 -0.29
C LEU A 66 -15.05 -4.28 -0.30
N THR A 67 -16.28 -4.74 -0.43
CA THR A 67 -16.55 -6.14 -0.78
C THR A 67 -16.02 -6.46 -2.17
N SER A 68 -15.80 -7.75 -2.47
CA SER A 68 -15.42 -8.18 -3.83
C SER A 68 -16.41 -7.72 -4.91
N ARG A 69 -17.71 -7.59 -4.56
CA ARG A 69 -18.76 -7.09 -5.46
C ARG A 69 -18.66 -5.58 -5.68
N GLU A 70 -18.39 -4.82 -4.64
CA GLU A 70 -18.16 -3.37 -4.75
C GLU A 70 -16.85 -3.03 -5.45
N ALA A 71 -15.78 -3.78 -5.17
CA ALA A 71 -14.52 -3.67 -5.90
C ALA A 71 -14.72 -4.01 -7.39
N ALA A 72 -15.51 -5.04 -7.71
CA ALA A 72 -15.85 -5.37 -9.10
C ALA A 72 -16.58 -4.21 -9.80
N ARG A 73 -17.59 -3.62 -9.14
CA ARG A 73 -18.31 -2.44 -9.64
C ARG A 73 -17.39 -1.24 -9.79
N LEU A 74 -16.55 -0.95 -8.80
CA LEU A 74 -15.58 0.14 -8.84
C LEU A 74 -14.61 0.00 -10.01
N LEU A 75 -14.09 -1.20 -10.22
CA LEU A 75 -13.04 -1.47 -11.19
C LEU A 75 -13.58 -1.79 -12.59
N GLY A 76 -14.90 -1.81 -12.78
CA GLY A 76 -15.53 -2.10 -14.08
C GLY A 76 -15.28 -3.53 -14.58
N ILE A 77 -15.19 -4.51 -13.68
CA ILE A 77 -14.89 -5.91 -14.03
C ILE A 77 -15.99 -6.87 -13.55
N PRO A 78 -16.12 -8.07 -14.16
CA PRO A 78 -17.03 -9.10 -13.66
C PRO A 78 -16.70 -9.51 -12.21
N HIS A 79 -17.74 -9.81 -11.41
CA HIS A 79 -17.55 -10.22 -10.01
C HIS A 79 -16.70 -11.49 -9.87
N GLY A 80 -16.86 -12.45 -10.78
CA GLY A 80 -16.01 -13.65 -10.84
C GLY A 80 -14.53 -13.31 -11.09
N THR A 81 -14.25 -12.33 -11.94
CA THR A 81 -12.89 -11.83 -12.21
C THR A 81 -12.29 -11.13 -11.00
N ALA A 82 -13.08 -10.34 -10.26
CA ALA A 82 -12.61 -9.74 -9.01
C ALA A 82 -12.24 -10.80 -7.97
N LYS A 83 -13.08 -11.83 -7.80
CA LYS A 83 -12.80 -12.96 -6.90
C LYS A 83 -11.53 -13.72 -7.29
N SER A 84 -11.37 -14.06 -8.57
CA SER A 84 -10.19 -14.81 -9.03
C SER A 84 -8.91 -13.99 -8.91
N ARG A 85 -8.95 -12.70 -9.23
CA ARG A 85 -7.82 -11.78 -9.01
C ARG A 85 -7.48 -11.63 -7.53
N LEU A 86 -8.46 -11.48 -6.63
CA LEU A 86 -8.22 -11.42 -5.19
C LEU A 86 -7.55 -12.69 -4.67
N ARG A 87 -8.00 -13.86 -5.11
CA ARG A 87 -7.37 -15.13 -4.73
C ARG A 87 -5.92 -15.18 -5.18
N ARG A 88 -5.64 -14.86 -6.45
CA ARG A 88 -4.27 -14.86 -7.01
C ARG A 88 -3.37 -13.86 -6.28
N ALA A 89 -3.87 -12.65 -6.03
CA ALA A 89 -3.12 -11.63 -5.31
C ALA A 89 -2.76 -12.07 -3.88
N LYS A 90 -3.72 -12.65 -3.14
CA LYS A 90 -3.46 -13.18 -1.78
C LYS A 90 -2.47 -14.34 -1.76
N THR A 91 -2.52 -15.23 -2.76
CA THR A 91 -1.51 -16.30 -2.90
C THR A 91 -0.14 -15.70 -3.14
N HIS A 92 -0.01 -14.80 -4.13
CA HIS A 92 1.27 -14.15 -4.43
C HIS A 92 1.85 -13.39 -3.22
N LEU A 93 1.02 -12.66 -2.48
CA LEU A 93 1.47 -11.97 -1.26
C LEU A 93 1.88 -12.96 -0.17
N ARG A 94 1.17 -14.06 0.00
CA ARG A 94 1.55 -15.11 0.97
C ARG A 94 2.91 -15.70 0.62
N ASP A 95 3.13 -16.03 -0.66
CA ASP A 95 4.37 -16.66 -1.11
C ASP A 95 5.58 -15.71 -0.96
N HIS A 96 5.34 -14.39 -0.99
CA HIS A 96 6.38 -13.37 -0.79
C HIS A 96 6.65 -13.08 0.69
N LEU A 97 5.59 -13.04 1.51
CA LEU A 97 5.65 -12.57 2.91
C LEU A 97 5.80 -13.69 3.94
N MET A 98 5.55 -14.94 3.58
CA MET A 98 5.87 -16.07 4.45
C MET A 98 7.29 -16.51 4.15
N PRO A 99 8.22 -16.39 5.11
CA PRO A 99 9.49 -17.08 5.00
C PRO A 99 9.18 -18.56 4.78
N ILE A 100 9.79 -19.17 3.77
CA ILE A 100 9.82 -20.63 3.68
C ILE A 100 10.34 -21.08 5.04
N GLN A 101 9.52 -21.75 5.85
CA GLN A 101 10.00 -22.33 7.10
C GLN A 101 11.13 -23.29 6.70
N GLN A 102 12.37 -22.84 6.85
CA GLN A 102 13.53 -23.69 6.74
C GLN A 102 13.45 -24.63 7.94
N GLY A 103 12.80 -25.78 7.71
CA GLY A 103 12.87 -26.89 8.62
C GLY A 103 14.32 -27.35 8.72
N GLY A 104 14.79 -27.47 9.96
CA GLY A 104 15.97 -28.25 10.35
C GLY A 104 17.30 -27.76 9.80
N GLN A 105 18.06 -27.04 10.61
CA GLN A 105 19.50 -27.32 10.66
C GLN A 105 19.79 -28.15 11.92
N PRO A 106 20.65 -29.18 11.80
CA PRO A 106 20.89 -30.23 12.79
C PRO A 106 21.53 -29.71 14.08
#